data_AF-A0A3M1QN34-F1
#
_entry.id   AF-A0A3M1QN34-F1
#
_cell.length_a   1.000
_cell.length_b   1.000
_cell.length_c   1.000
_cell.angle_alpha   90.00
_cell.angle_beta   90.00
_cell.angle_gamma   90.00
#
_symmetry.space_group_name_H-M   'P 1'
#
loop_
_entity.id
_entity.type
_entity.pdbx_description
1 polymer ?
#
loop_
_entity_poly.entity_id
_entity_poly.type
_entity_poly.pdbx_seq_one_letter_code
_entity_poly.pdbx_strand_id
1 'polypeptide(L)'
;QAWRHIDLGYETAYPTITGGIFEFGFSDAILQMWAAFCDQLANGRDNMRQPFYCATPQETHQHHRILTAALKSHKQQAVIPLNSVQ
;
A
#
# COMPACT_ATOMS: atom_id res chain seq x y z
N GLN A 1 -26.74 -13.94 -23.90
CA GLN A 1 -25.94 -13.02 -23.07
C GLN A 1 -26.62 -12.94 -21.70
N ALA A 2 -25.92 -13.23 -20.60
CA ALA A 2 -26.51 -13.24 -19.26
C ALA A 2 -25.79 -12.19 -18.40
N TRP A 3 -26.55 -11.30 -17.78
CA TRP A 3 -26.04 -10.43 -16.72
C TRP A 3 -25.96 -11.26 -15.44
N ARG A 4 -24.74 -11.40 -14.89
CA ARG A 4 -24.48 -12.12 -13.64
C ARG A 4 -23.58 -11.27 -12.76
N HIS A 5 -23.86 -11.27 -11.46
CA HIS A 5 -23.09 -10.63 -10.42
C HIS A 5 -22.74 -11.69 -9.37
N ILE A 6 -21.51 -11.66 -8.86
CA ILE A 6 -21.05 -12.53 -7.78
C ILE A 6 -20.47 -11.61 -6.72
N ASP A 7 -21.06 -11.63 -5.53
CA ASP A 7 -20.49 -10.97 -4.37
C ASP A 7 -19.33 -11.80 -3.85
N LEU A 8 -18.12 -11.26 -3.94
CA LEU A 8 -16.93 -11.83 -3.33
C LEU A 8 -16.83 -11.25 -1.91
N GLY A 9 -16.56 -12.12 -0.92
CA GLY A 9 -16.15 -11.66 0.40
C GLY A 9 -14.78 -10.97 0.35
N TYR A 10 -14.30 -10.47 1.49
CA TYR A 10 -12.95 -9.94 1.60
C TYR A 10 -12.03 -10.95 2.27
N GLU A 11 -10.82 -11.07 1.75
CA GLU A 11 -9.71 -11.81 2.35
C GLU A 11 -8.47 -10.92 2.29
N THR A 12 -7.65 -10.96 3.32
CA THR A 12 -6.45 -10.12 3.44
C THR A 12 -5.21 -10.99 3.61
N ALA A 13 -4.04 -10.39 3.42
CA ALA A 13 -2.77 -11.11 3.43
C ALA A 13 -2.44 -11.74 4.80
N TYR A 14 -2.87 -11.08 5.88
CA TYR A 14 -2.84 -11.61 7.25
C TYR A 14 -4.26 -11.75 7.79
N PRO A 15 -4.58 -12.79 8.59
CA PRO A 15 -5.91 -12.93 9.18
C PRO A 15 -6.35 -11.68 9.96
N THR A 16 -7.58 -11.22 9.74
CA THR A 16 -8.19 -10.10 10.45
C THR A 16 -9.00 -10.57 11.66
N ILE A 17 -9.26 -9.64 12.59
CA ILE A 17 -10.07 -9.89 13.79
C ILE A 17 -11.57 -9.69 13.49
N THR A 18 -11.89 -8.84 12.52
CA THR A 18 -13.26 -8.60 12.04
C THR A 18 -13.78 -9.84 11.31
N GLY A 19 -15.07 -10.15 11.48
CA GLY A 19 -15.69 -11.29 10.81
C GLY A 19 -15.64 -11.14 9.28
N GLY A 20 -15.45 -12.24 8.56
CA GLY A 20 -15.36 -12.26 7.08
C GLY A 20 -16.62 -11.81 6.32
N ILE A 21 -17.68 -11.44 7.04
CA ILE A 21 -18.92 -10.86 6.51
C ILE A 21 -18.87 -9.33 6.37
N PHE A 22 -17.87 -8.68 6.97
CA PHE A 22 -17.66 -7.24 6.84
C PHE A 22 -16.89 -6.91 5.56
N GLU A 23 -16.83 -5.63 5.19
CA GLU A 23 -15.92 -5.14 4.15
C GLU A 23 -14.57 -4.76 4.76
N PHE A 24 -13.53 -4.68 3.94
CA PHE A 24 -12.21 -4.23 4.38
C PHE A 24 -12.27 -2.81 4.96
N GLY A 25 -11.92 -2.68 6.23
CA GLY A 25 -12.03 -1.43 6.97
C GLY A 25 -10.68 -0.74 7.25
N PHE A 26 -10.77 0.47 7.80
CA PHE A 26 -9.60 1.22 8.24
C PHE A 26 -8.76 0.48 9.29
N SER A 27 -9.40 -0.19 10.26
CA SER A 27 -8.71 -1.01 11.26
C SER A 27 -7.92 -2.14 10.61
N ASP A 28 -8.48 -2.77 9.58
CA ASP A 28 -7.81 -3.85 8.86
C ASP A 28 -6.57 -3.31 8.18
N ALA A 29 -6.63 -2.16 7.50
CA ALA A 29 -5.47 -1.53 6.88
C ALA A 29 -4.31 -1.31 7.87
N ILE A 30 -4.61 -0.75 9.06
CA ILE A 30 -3.59 -0.50 10.09
C ILE A 30 -3.04 -1.83 10.64
N LEU A 31 -3.89 -2.82 10.89
CA LEU A 31 -3.45 -4.13 11.40
C LEU A 31 -2.65 -4.91 10.36
N GLN A 32 -2.97 -4.83 9.07
CA GLN A 32 -2.16 -5.41 8.00
C GLN A 32 -0.75 -4.80 7.97
N MET A 33 -0.63 -3.47 8.11
CA MET A 33 0.67 -2.80 8.18
C MET A 33 1.51 -3.28 9.38
N TRP A 34 0.90 -3.39 10.55
CA TRP A 34 1.58 -3.90 11.75
C TRP A 34 1.96 -5.37 11.63
N ALA A 35 1.07 -6.20 11.09
CA ALA A 35 1.34 -7.62 10.87
C ALA A 35 2.52 -7.81 9.91
N ALA A 36 2.55 -7.07 8.80
CA ALA A 36 3.67 -7.08 7.87
C ALA A 36 4.99 -6.67 8.54
N PHE A 37 4.97 -5.63 9.37
CA PHE A 37 6.16 -5.18 10.11
C PHE A 37 6.69 -6.25 11.06
N CYS A 38 5.82 -6.82 11.89
CA CYS A 38 6.20 -7.87 12.83
C CYS A 38 6.71 -9.13 12.12
N ASP A 39 6.06 -9.54 11.03
CA ASP A 39 6.44 -10.70 10.24
C ASP A 39 7.80 -10.50 9.56
N GLN A 40 8.03 -9.34 8.94
CA GLN A 40 9.32 -9.01 8.34
C GLN A 40 10.44 -8.92 9.39
N LEU A 41 10.15 -8.37 10.57
CA LEU A 41 11.12 -8.29 11.67
C LEU A 41 11.50 -9.67 12.21
N ALA A 42 10.54 -10.58 12.33
CA ALA A 42 10.75 -11.91 12.88
C ALA A 42 11.38 -12.89 11.89
N ASN A 43 10.95 -12.84 10.61
CA ASN A 43 11.27 -13.85 9.61
C ASN A 43 12.21 -13.34 8.50
N GLY A 44 12.45 -12.03 8.44
CA GLY A 44 13.13 -11.40 7.32
C GLY A 44 12.22 -11.26 6.10
N ARG A 45 12.62 -10.44 5.14
CA ARG A 45 11.81 -10.10 3.95
C ARG A 45 11.46 -11.33 3.10
N ASP A 46 12.40 -12.25 2.91
CA ASP A 46 12.25 -13.39 2.00
C ASP A 46 11.41 -14.53 2.61
N ASN A 47 11.20 -14.54 3.92
CA ASN A 47 10.43 -15.58 4.62
C ASN A 47 9.15 -15.04 5.27
N MET A 48 8.65 -13.88 4.81
CA MET A 48 7.33 -13.40 5.21
C MET A 48 6.25 -14.38 4.75
N ARG A 49 5.14 -14.45 5.49
CA ARG A 49 4.00 -15.32 5.17
C ARG A 49 3.27 -14.95 3.88
N GLN A 50 3.49 -13.73 3.41
CA GLN A 50 2.82 -13.12 2.28
C GLN A 50 3.80 -12.19 1.55
N PRO A 51 3.55 -11.85 0.27
CA PRO A 51 4.55 -11.21 -0.60
C PRO A 51 4.70 -9.69 -0.45
N PHE A 52 3.79 -9.00 0.23
CA PHE A 52 3.78 -7.53 0.40
C PHE A 52 4.65 -7.08 1.59
N TYR A 53 5.91 -6.75 1.33
CA TYR A 53 6.85 -6.28 2.35
C TYR A 53 6.56 -4.84 2.83
N CYS A 54 7.19 -4.42 3.92
CA CYS A 54 7.04 -3.06 4.44
C CYS A 54 7.65 -2.02 3.50
N ALA A 55 6.95 -0.88 3.37
CA ALA A 55 7.47 0.27 2.62
C ALA A 55 8.88 0.65 3.08
N THR A 56 9.76 0.86 2.11
CA THR A 56 11.17 1.19 2.33
C THR A 56 11.38 2.70 2.45
N PRO A 57 12.47 3.14 3.09
CA PRO A 57 12.86 4.56 3.07
C PRO A 57 13.06 5.10 1.64
N GLN A 58 13.53 4.25 0.72
CA GLN A 58 13.72 4.61 -0.69
C GLN A 58 12.38 4.86 -1.40
N GLU A 59 11.38 4.00 -1.19
CA GLU A 59 10.02 4.21 -1.73
C GLU A 59 9.37 5.47 -1.14
N THR A 60 9.55 5.71 0.17
CA THR A 60 9.09 6.95 0.82
C THR A 60 9.73 8.18 0.19
N HIS A 61 11.06 8.15 -0.02
CA HIS A 61 11.76 9.23 -0.69
C HIS A 61 11.23 9.47 -2.12
N GLN A 62 11.01 8.41 -2.90
CA GLN A 62 10.43 8.51 -4.25
C GLN A 62 9.03 9.15 -4.21
N HIS A 63 8.21 8.79 -3.23
CA HIS A 63 6.90 9.40 -3.04
C HIS A 63 7.00 10.90 -2.77
N HIS A 64 7.89 11.33 -1.88
CA HIS A 64 8.13 12.74 -1.60
C HIS A 64 8.62 13.52 -2.84
N ARG A 65 9.43 12.91 -3.71
CA ARG A 65 9.87 13.54 -4.97
C ARG A 65 8.71 13.77 -5.93
N ILE A 66 7.79 12.81 -6.05
CA ILE A 66 6.58 12.95 -6.87
C ILE A 66 5.72 14.09 -6.35
N LEU A 67 5.45 14.14 -5.04
CA LEU A 67 4.65 15.22 -4.43
C LEU A 67 5.31 16.59 -4.64
N THR A 68 6.62 16.67 -4.48
CA THR A 68 7.38 17.91 -4.71
C THR A 68 7.35 18.34 -6.18
N ALA A 69 7.47 17.39 -7.11
CA ALA A 69 7.34 17.65 -8.54
C ALA A 69 5.94 18.16 -8.90
N ALA A 70 4.89 17.58 -8.32
CA ALA A 70 3.51 18.01 -8.53
C ALA A 70 3.28 19.47 -8.07
N LEU A 71 3.82 19.85 -6.90
CA LEU A 71 3.77 21.24 -6.42
C LEU A 71 4.50 22.21 -7.36
N LYS A 72 5.70 21.83 -7.85
CA LYS A 72 6.44 22.64 -8.83
C LYS A 72 5.69 22.75 -10.17
N SER A 73 5.12 21.65 -10.63
CA SER A 73 4.34 21.58 -11.87
C SER A 73 3.14 22.51 -11.80
N HIS A 74 2.38 22.47 -10.71
CA HIS A 74 1.28 23.39 -10.49
C HIS A 74 1.74 24.86 -10.46
N LYS A 75 2.86 25.17 -9.79
CA LYS A 75 3.37 26.54 -9.73
C LYS A 75 3.84 27.07 -11.09
N GLN A 76 4.47 26.23 -11.90
CA GLN A 76 5.11 26.63 -13.16
C GLN A 76 4.23 26.40 -14.40
N GLN A 77 3.09 25.72 -14.23
CA GLN A 77 2.22 25.30 -15.34
C GLN A 77 2.99 24.52 -16.41
N ALA A 78 3.88 23.63 -15.97
CA ALA A 78 4.77 22.86 -16.83
C ALA A 78 4.98 21.43 -16.32
N VAL A 79 5.39 20.53 -17.22
CA VAL A 79 5.79 19.16 -16.87
C VAL A 79 7.17 19.21 -16.20
N ILE A 80 7.27 18.62 -15.00
CA ILE A 80 8.51 18.57 -14.22
C ILE A 80 9.09 17.16 -14.24
N PRO A 81 10.26 16.95 -14.87
CA PRO A 81 10.97 15.67 -14.83
C PRO A 81 11.37 15.30 -13.38
N LEU A 82 11.10 14.05 -12.95
CA LEU A 82 11.40 13.64 -11.57
C LEU A 82 12.90 13.73 -11.24
N ASN A 83 13.78 13.45 -12.20
CA ASN A 83 15.24 13.59 -12.05
C ASN A 83 15.71 15.02 -11.75
N SER A 84 14.87 16.04 -11.98
CA SER A 84 15.16 17.44 -11.64
C SER A 84 14.76 17.83 -10.20
N VAL A 85 14.11 16.92 -9.47
CA VAL A 85 13.65 17.13 -8.10
C VAL A 85 14.56 16.32 -7.15
N GLN A 86 15.24 17.05 -6.26
CA GLN A 86 16.00 16.47 -5.15
C GLN A 86 15.07 15.75 -4.19
#